data_AF-A0A970TW43-F1
#
_entry.id   AF-A0A970TW43-F1
#
_cell.length_a   1.000
_cell.length_b   1.000
_cell.length_c   1.000
_cell.angle_alpha   90.00
_cell.angle_beta   90.00
_cell.angle_gamma   90.00
#
_symmetry.space_group_name_H-M   'P 1'
#
loop_
_entity.id
_entity.type
_entity.pdbx_description
1 polymer ?
#
loop_
_entity_poly.entity_id
_entity_poly.type
_entity_poly.pdbx_seq_one_letter_code
_entity_poly.pdbx_strand_id
1 'polypeptide(L)'
;MPTRFILTLLMLSLALTFASAAAADSLPFPTELVAFTPLLENPVFEGGGEGAWDENLRERGWILYEEGMYHLWYTGYPSDKRVRKQLGYATSADGLHWERYANNPLDVEMWVEDMIVVKVDGSYYMFAENHNDETHLLISKDRIHWQEEGELTILKTNGEAIDPGPFGTPTVWYEDEVWYLFYERDDEAIWLATSTDLKKWVHVQDEPVLERGPDDYDQAMIAMDQIVKYEGIYYAYFHGLIPGNWPQEWTSNVAASTDLIHWEKYSGNPIVDNDKSSPILVQHDTGYRFYTMHSEVFAYEQGESKEALRQRNQSFTVWQLPNGDMPQMMSYVIQTVYNKLIVIDGGYYQNAPYLRRFIESRGGKVEAWFLTHVHLDHCQALTDVLNNPEGLEINALYASYPDREWFEKNCDEGSFKVYEELTDAVDKSGKEVLMPAPGQVISIDGISIRVLGVCNPEILVNTLNNSSMVLRFDDGIKSVLFLADLGVEGGNKLMASPEAAYLPSDYVQMAHHGQQGVSEAVYEAIDPSYCLWPTPKWLWDNNSGAGEDSGPWQTKSVRSWMDKRPIKQHYLMFKGLQKIK
;
A
#
# COMPACT_ATOMS: atom_id res chain seq x y z
N MET A 1 57.61 53.23 -51.91
CA MET A 1 56.15 53.32 -51.69
C MET A 1 55.52 53.31 -53.07
N PRO A 2 54.75 52.27 -53.45
CA PRO A 2 53.37 52.13 -52.97
C PRO A 2 52.93 50.70 -52.61
N THR A 3 51.78 50.69 -51.95
CA THR A 3 50.80 49.66 -51.59
C THR A 3 50.61 48.51 -52.59
N ARG A 4 50.69 47.27 -52.10
CA ARG A 4 50.08 46.08 -52.72
C ARG A 4 48.88 45.64 -51.88
N PHE A 5 47.69 45.74 -52.46
CA PHE A 5 46.48 45.07 -52.00
C PHE A 5 46.58 43.57 -52.29
N ILE A 6 46.40 42.73 -51.28
CA ILE A 6 46.07 41.31 -51.46
C ILE A 6 44.69 41.10 -50.81
N LEU A 7 43.72 40.79 -51.67
CA LEU A 7 42.41 40.27 -51.31
C LEU A 7 42.60 38.99 -50.47
N THR A 8 42.07 38.97 -49.26
CA THR A 8 41.84 37.72 -48.52
C THR A 8 40.34 37.49 -48.46
N LEU A 9 39.89 36.41 -49.08
CA LEU A 9 38.51 35.91 -49.02
C LEU A 9 38.16 35.61 -47.56
N LEU A 10 37.17 36.31 -47.00
CA LEU A 10 36.55 35.94 -45.74
C LEU A 10 35.41 34.97 -46.04
N MET A 11 35.58 33.68 -45.73
CA MET A 11 34.47 32.73 -45.69
C MET A 11 33.57 33.09 -44.49
N LEU A 12 32.36 33.57 -44.78
CA LEU A 12 31.29 33.65 -43.79
C LEU A 12 30.85 32.21 -43.44
N SER A 13 31.24 31.73 -42.26
CA SER A 13 30.59 30.57 -41.66
C SER A 13 29.34 31.07 -40.93
N LEU A 14 28.18 30.68 -41.44
CA LEU A 14 26.88 30.93 -40.82
C LEU A 14 26.77 29.98 -39.62
N ALA A 15 27.16 30.45 -38.43
CA ALA A 15 26.87 29.75 -37.19
C ALA A 15 25.38 29.96 -36.87
N LEU A 16 24.53 28.99 -37.23
CA LEU A 16 23.21 28.86 -36.63
C LEU A 16 23.42 28.55 -35.14
N THR A 17 23.24 29.56 -34.29
CA THR A 17 22.99 29.34 -32.87
C THR A 17 21.60 28.75 -32.73
N PHE A 18 21.51 27.43 -32.57
CA PHE A 18 20.36 26.81 -31.94
C PHE A 18 20.35 27.29 -30.49
N ALA A 19 19.50 28.27 -30.18
CA ALA A 19 19.06 28.44 -28.81
C ALA A 19 18.29 27.17 -28.46
N SER A 20 18.86 26.32 -27.59
CA SER A 20 18.05 25.33 -26.90
C SER A 20 17.00 26.13 -26.15
N ALA A 21 15.72 25.93 -26.47
CA ALA A 21 14.67 26.23 -25.51
C ALA A 21 15.06 25.49 -24.23
N ALA A 22 15.37 26.22 -23.16
CA ALA A 22 15.45 25.62 -21.85
C ALA A 22 14.10 24.91 -21.66
N ALA A 23 14.11 23.60 -21.44
CA ALA A 23 12.93 22.93 -20.91
C ALA A 23 12.53 23.75 -19.67
N ALA A 24 11.28 24.20 -19.60
CA ALA A 24 10.78 24.75 -18.35
C ALA A 24 10.99 23.65 -17.32
N ASP A 25 11.77 23.93 -16.27
CA ASP A 25 11.95 22.98 -15.18
C ASP A 25 10.55 22.67 -14.61
N SER A 26 10.22 21.39 -14.48
CA SER A 26 8.99 20.90 -13.86
C SER A 26 8.83 21.50 -12.47
N LEU A 27 7.60 21.82 -12.07
CA LEU A 27 7.34 22.31 -10.72
C LEU A 27 7.80 21.29 -9.66
N PRO A 28 8.39 21.76 -8.55
CA PRO A 28 8.89 20.87 -7.51
C PRO A 28 7.74 20.24 -6.73
N PHE A 29 7.89 18.96 -6.39
CA PHE A 29 7.02 18.23 -5.47
C PHE A 29 7.83 17.76 -4.26
N PRO A 30 7.99 18.62 -3.24
CA PRO A 30 8.75 18.30 -2.04
C PRO A 30 8.19 17.06 -1.34
N THR A 31 9.08 16.23 -0.79
CA THR A 31 8.71 14.99 -0.11
C THR A 31 7.67 15.23 0.98
N GLU A 32 7.80 16.32 1.72
CA GLU A 32 6.91 16.74 2.78
C GLU A 32 5.45 16.94 2.35
N LEU A 33 5.19 17.12 1.06
CA LEU A 33 3.87 17.35 0.48
C LEU A 33 3.34 16.15 -0.34
N VAL A 34 4.18 15.16 -0.63
CA VAL A 34 3.79 14.04 -1.53
C VAL A 34 4.09 12.66 -0.97
N ALA A 35 4.67 12.59 0.23
CA ALA A 35 5.14 11.36 0.86
C ALA A 35 4.44 11.11 2.18
N PHE A 36 3.51 10.15 2.18
CA PHE A 36 2.72 9.84 3.36
C PHE A 36 2.68 8.33 3.59
N THR A 37 2.88 7.92 4.84
CA THR A 37 2.80 6.50 5.26
C THR A 37 1.61 6.35 6.20
N PRO A 38 0.68 5.40 5.96
CA PRO A 38 -0.48 5.21 6.80
C PRO A 38 -0.07 4.82 8.21
N LEU A 39 -0.75 5.39 9.21
CA LEU A 39 -0.58 5.00 10.60
C LEU A 39 -1.15 3.61 10.87
N LEU A 40 -0.53 2.89 11.81
CA LEU A 40 -0.96 1.55 12.23
C LEU A 40 -2.32 1.54 12.94
N GLU A 41 -2.69 2.65 13.56
CA GLU A 41 -3.91 2.79 14.38
C GLU A 41 -5.13 3.25 13.56
N ASN A 42 -5.03 3.22 12.22
CA ASN A 42 -6.15 3.56 11.35
C ASN A 42 -7.29 2.54 11.40
N PRO A 43 -8.56 2.96 11.16
CA PRO A 43 -8.99 4.36 11.00
C PRO A 43 -8.93 5.13 12.32
N VAL A 44 -8.64 6.44 12.25
CA VAL A 44 -8.58 7.32 13.45
C VAL A 44 -9.94 7.89 13.83
N PHE A 45 -10.91 7.89 12.91
CA PHE A 45 -12.30 8.29 13.16
C PHE A 45 -13.24 7.57 12.18
N GLU A 46 -14.33 7.02 12.70
CA GLU A 46 -15.32 6.25 11.94
C GLU A 46 -16.74 6.69 12.32
N GLY A 47 -17.77 6.21 11.62
CA GLY A 47 -19.17 6.48 11.94
C GLY A 47 -19.57 6.01 13.35
N GLY A 48 -20.67 6.55 13.88
CA GLY A 48 -21.15 6.25 15.24
C GLY A 48 -21.71 4.83 15.43
N GLY A 49 -21.79 4.04 14.36
CA GLY A 49 -22.38 2.70 14.36
C GLY A 49 -23.91 2.69 14.31
N GLU A 50 -24.49 1.49 14.30
CA GLU A 50 -25.92 1.26 14.09
C GLU A 50 -26.80 2.11 15.02
N GLY A 51 -27.71 2.90 14.42
CA GLY A 51 -28.66 3.73 15.15
C GLY A 51 -28.13 5.09 15.60
N ALA A 52 -26.87 5.41 15.34
CA ALA A 52 -26.35 6.77 15.47
C ALA A 52 -26.85 7.66 14.32
N TRP A 53 -26.91 8.98 14.55
CA TRP A 53 -27.25 9.94 13.50
C TRP A 53 -26.14 10.00 12.43
N ASP A 54 -24.89 9.77 12.85
CA ASP A 54 -23.68 9.66 12.04
C ASP A 54 -23.25 8.20 11.87
N GLU A 55 -24.20 7.27 11.77
CA GLU A 55 -23.91 5.83 11.53
C GLU A 55 -22.92 5.64 10.38
N ASN A 56 -23.09 6.40 9.31
CA ASN A 56 -22.17 6.49 8.19
C ASN A 56 -21.60 7.89 8.09
N LEU A 57 -20.35 7.99 7.64
CA LEU A 57 -19.74 9.25 7.24
C LEU A 57 -19.84 9.43 5.73
N ARG A 58 -20.06 10.66 5.30
CA ARG A 58 -19.89 11.11 3.91
C ARG A 58 -18.47 11.66 3.78
N GLU A 59 -17.88 11.46 2.61
CA GLU A 59 -16.81 12.31 2.11
C GLU A 59 -17.29 13.79 2.01
N ARG A 60 -16.47 14.72 1.56
CA ARG A 60 -15.27 15.20 2.23
C ARG A 60 -15.61 16.10 3.44
N GLY A 61 -15.19 15.73 4.65
CA GLY A 61 -15.17 16.64 5.81
C GLY A 61 -13.94 17.56 5.84
N TRP A 62 -13.75 18.32 6.91
CA TRP A 62 -12.64 19.28 7.04
C TRP A 62 -11.91 19.19 8.37
N ILE A 63 -10.57 19.24 8.33
CA ILE A 63 -9.74 19.27 9.52
C ILE A 63 -8.92 20.57 9.55
N LEU A 64 -9.03 21.31 10.66
CA LEU A 64 -8.24 22.49 10.96
C LEU A 64 -7.41 22.25 12.22
N TYR A 65 -6.14 22.67 12.22
CA TYR A 65 -5.33 22.75 13.43
C TYR A 65 -5.19 24.20 13.87
N GLU A 66 -5.54 24.48 15.12
CA GLU A 66 -5.46 25.82 15.69
C GLU A 66 -5.26 25.77 17.20
N GLU A 67 -4.42 26.66 17.74
CA GLU A 67 -4.22 26.83 19.19
C GLU A 67 -3.89 25.52 19.93
N GLY A 68 -3.13 24.64 19.27
CA GLY A 68 -2.72 23.36 19.84
C GLY A 68 -3.76 22.24 19.73
N MET A 69 -4.86 22.44 19.00
CA MET A 69 -5.98 21.50 18.91
C MET A 69 -6.38 21.26 17.45
N TYR A 70 -6.70 20.01 17.13
CA TYR A 70 -7.35 19.65 15.87
C TYR A 70 -8.86 19.76 16.01
N HIS A 71 -9.49 20.30 14.96
CA HIS A 71 -10.92 20.50 14.83
C HIS A 71 -11.40 19.82 13.56
N LEU A 72 -12.29 18.85 13.70
CA LEU A 72 -12.90 18.09 12.61
C LEU A 72 -14.36 18.50 12.46
N TRP A 73 -14.72 18.94 11.27
CA TRP A 73 -16.10 18.98 10.81
C TRP A 73 -16.31 17.80 9.87
N TYR A 74 -17.38 17.05 10.08
CA TYR A 74 -17.66 15.84 9.32
C TYR A 74 -19.13 15.75 8.99
N THR A 75 -19.47 15.08 7.88
CA THR A 75 -20.86 14.85 7.51
C THR A 75 -21.28 13.44 7.89
N GLY A 76 -22.31 13.34 8.73
CA GLY A 76 -22.90 12.08 9.17
C GLY A 76 -24.30 11.86 8.62
N TYR A 77 -24.68 10.59 8.44
CA TYR A 77 -26.04 10.19 8.09
C TYR A 77 -26.39 8.78 8.59
N PRO A 78 -27.67 8.50 8.92
CA PRO A 78 -28.11 7.16 9.33
C PRO A 78 -28.15 6.19 8.14
N SER A 79 -28.45 4.90 8.35
CA SER A 79 -28.48 3.91 7.25
C SER A 79 -29.41 4.27 6.07
N ASP A 80 -30.47 5.04 6.31
CA ASP A 80 -31.30 5.58 5.23
C ASP A 80 -30.59 6.77 4.55
N LYS A 81 -29.94 6.49 3.42
CA LYS A 81 -29.21 7.48 2.61
C LYS A 81 -30.03 8.69 2.16
N ARG A 82 -31.37 8.61 2.20
CA ARG A 82 -32.28 9.72 1.85
C ARG A 82 -32.44 10.73 2.99
N VAL A 83 -32.01 10.39 4.20
CA VAL A 83 -31.98 11.33 5.31
C VAL A 83 -30.93 12.40 5.02
N ARG A 84 -31.28 13.63 5.40
CA ARG A 84 -30.43 14.81 5.25
C ARG A 84 -29.02 14.54 5.78
N LYS A 85 -28.00 14.94 5.03
CA LYS A 85 -26.61 14.98 5.50
C LYS A 85 -26.47 16.03 6.61
N GLN A 86 -25.97 15.61 7.77
CA GLN A 86 -25.91 16.44 8.97
C GLN A 86 -24.46 16.76 9.32
N LEU A 87 -24.21 17.99 9.77
CA LEU A 87 -22.90 18.46 10.16
C LEU A 87 -22.57 18.01 11.60
N GLY A 88 -21.46 17.32 11.77
CA GLY A 88 -20.87 16.95 13.05
C GLY A 88 -19.60 17.72 13.34
N TYR A 89 -19.22 17.76 14.62
CA TYR A 89 -17.99 18.36 15.09
C TYR A 89 -17.24 17.44 16.05
N ALA A 90 -15.92 17.38 15.94
CA ALA A 90 -15.06 16.64 16.86
C ALA A 90 -13.74 17.40 17.08
N THR A 91 -13.09 17.13 18.20
CA THR A 91 -11.80 17.71 18.56
C THR A 91 -10.80 16.64 18.90
N SER A 92 -9.51 16.92 18.66
CA SER A 92 -8.43 16.03 19.07
C SER A 92 -7.22 16.85 19.52
N ALA A 93 -6.56 16.40 20.59
CA ALA A 93 -5.33 17.02 21.08
C ALA A 93 -4.10 16.54 20.30
N ASP A 94 -4.14 15.31 19.77
CA ASP A 94 -3.03 14.68 19.09
C ASP A 94 -3.29 14.42 17.60
N GLY A 95 -4.51 14.66 17.13
CA GLY A 95 -5.03 14.42 15.78
C GLY A 95 -5.24 12.94 15.43
N LEU A 96 -5.16 12.04 16.41
CA LEU A 96 -5.35 10.60 16.26
C LEU A 96 -6.54 10.10 17.06
N HIS A 97 -6.71 10.62 18.27
CA HIS A 97 -7.82 10.28 19.15
C HIS A 97 -8.84 11.42 19.16
N TRP A 98 -10.02 11.16 18.62
CA TRP A 98 -11.04 12.18 18.38
C TRP A 98 -12.20 12.08 19.36
N GLU A 99 -12.54 13.20 19.97
CA GLU A 99 -13.70 13.35 20.85
C GLU A 99 -14.81 14.09 20.09
N ARG A 100 -15.95 13.41 19.88
CA ARG A 100 -17.15 14.04 19.31
C ARG A 100 -17.69 15.11 20.25
N TYR A 101 -18.18 16.21 19.69
CA TYR A 101 -18.89 17.22 20.45
C TYR A 101 -20.20 16.66 21.02
N ALA A 102 -20.42 16.87 22.32
CA ALA A 102 -21.50 16.24 23.06
C ALA A 102 -22.92 16.61 22.56
N ASN A 103 -23.06 17.75 21.90
CA ASN A 103 -24.34 18.21 21.34
C ASN A 103 -24.41 18.00 19.82
N ASN A 104 -23.62 17.08 19.26
CA ASN A 104 -23.79 16.67 17.86
C ASN A 104 -25.18 16.05 17.62
N PRO A 105 -25.71 16.15 16.38
CA PRO A 105 -25.20 16.95 15.27
C PRO A 105 -25.35 18.45 15.52
N LEU A 106 -24.54 19.28 14.85
CA LEU A 106 -24.66 20.73 14.91
C LEU A 106 -26.02 21.19 14.37
N ASP A 107 -26.55 22.27 14.94
CA ASP A 107 -27.87 22.82 14.60
C ASP A 107 -27.81 23.61 13.29
N VAL A 108 -27.70 22.88 12.18
CA VAL A 108 -27.77 23.39 10.82
C VAL A 108 -28.98 22.76 10.12
N GLU A 109 -29.87 23.60 9.61
CA GLU A 109 -31.12 23.14 8.98
C GLU A 109 -30.90 22.59 7.56
N MET A 110 -29.88 23.08 6.86
CA MET A 110 -29.56 22.69 5.50
C MET A 110 -28.79 21.37 5.43
N TRP A 111 -28.79 20.78 4.24
CA TRP A 111 -27.90 19.69 3.87
C TRP A 111 -26.47 20.24 3.79
N VAL A 112 -25.51 19.51 4.35
CA VAL A 112 -24.09 19.90 4.34
C VAL A 112 -23.26 18.66 4.02
N GLU A 113 -22.54 18.68 2.91
CA GLU A 113 -21.50 17.71 2.56
C GLU A 113 -20.31 18.40 1.86
N ASP A 114 -19.23 17.65 1.62
CA ASP A 114 -18.07 18.07 0.82
C ASP A 114 -17.56 19.48 1.13
N MET A 115 -17.23 19.68 2.41
CA MET A 115 -17.01 21.01 2.97
C MET A 115 -15.54 21.40 3.01
N ILE A 116 -15.31 22.71 3.11
CA ILE A 116 -14.04 23.32 3.50
C ILE A 116 -14.32 24.46 4.49
N VAL A 117 -13.44 24.63 5.49
CA VAL A 117 -13.51 25.77 6.42
C VAL A 117 -12.25 26.64 6.30
N VAL A 118 -12.44 27.91 5.95
CA VAL A 118 -11.37 28.92 5.89
C VAL A 118 -11.55 29.92 7.04
N LYS A 119 -10.49 30.21 7.78
CA LYS A 119 -10.50 31.22 8.84
C LYS A 119 -9.95 32.54 8.33
N VAL A 120 -10.76 33.62 8.43
CA VAL A 120 -10.35 34.99 8.09
C VAL A 120 -10.86 35.95 9.17
N ASP A 121 -9.99 36.81 9.68
CA ASP A 121 -10.31 37.86 10.66
C ASP A 121 -11.17 37.41 11.85
N GLY A 122 -10.82 36.24 12.42
CA GLY A 122 -11.51 35.67 13.58
C GLY A 122 -12.91 35.11 13.28
N SER A 123 -13.23 34.88 12.00
CA SER A 123 -14.44 34.18 11.57
C SER A 123 -14.07 32.94 10.77
N TYR A 124 -14.94 31.94 10.80
CA TYR A 124 -14.84 30.72 10.03
C TYR A 124 -15.88 30.78 8.91
N TYR A 125 -15.45 30.50 7.69
CA TYR A 125 -16.28 30.47 6.49
C TYR A 125 -16.29 29.04 5.99
N MET A 126 -17.46 28.41 6.04
CA MET A 126 -17.67 27.06 5.52
C MET A 126 -18.31 27.16 4.15
N PHE A 127 -17.67 26.57 3.16
CA PHE A 127 -18.25 26.32 1.85
C PHE A 127 -18.57 24.83 1.80
N ALA A 128 -19.80 24.50 1.46
CA ALA A 128 -20.28 23.11 1.45
C ALA A 128 -21.25 22.90 0.29
N GLU A 129 -21.47 21.63 -0.05
CA GLU A 129 -22.51 21.21 -0.97
C GLU A 129 -23.87 21.09 -0.27
N ASN A 130 -24.92 21.52 -0.97
CA ASN A 130 -26.30 21.24 -0.62
C ASN A 130 -26.79 19.93 -1.29
N HIS A 131 -28.06 19.55 -1.09
CA HIS A 131 -28.64 18.32 -1.67
C HIS A 131 -28.62 18.26 -3.21
N ASN A 132 -28.49 19.38 -3.89
CA ASN A 132 -28.44 19.48 -5.35
C ASN A 132 -27.01 19.55 -5.89
N ASP A 133 -25.99 19.37 -5.04
CA ASP A 133 -24.59 19.49 -5.43
C ASP A 133 -24.25 20.92 -5.90
N GLU A 134 -24.80 21.89 -5.17
CA GLU A 134 -24.57 23.33 -5.37
C GLU A 134 -23.89 23.91 -4.11
N THR A 135 -22.87 24.74 -4.32
CA THR A 135 -22.12 25.34 -3.22
C THR A 135 -22.92 26.43 -2.49
N HIS A 136 -22.97 26.36 -1.16
CA HIS A 136 -23.51 27.39 -0.26
C HIS A 136 -22.54 27.78 0.85
N LEU A 137 -22.77 28.94 1.48
CA LEU A 137 -21.87 29.55 2.47
C LEU A 137 -22.49 29.58 3.87
N LEU A 138 -21.73 29.14 4.86
CA LEU A 138 -22.02 29.34 6.27
C LEU A 138 -20.90 30.11 6.98
N ILE A 139 -21.26 30.94 7.96
CA ILE A 139 -20.31 31.74 8.74
C ILE A 139 -20.46 31.40 10.23
N SER A 140 -19.34 31.15 10.90
CA SER A 140 -19.28 30.93 12.35
C SER A 140 -18.24 31.83 13.02
N LYS A 141 -18.46 32.15 14.28
CA LYS A 141 -17.48 32.85 15.15
C LYS A 141 -16.78 31.92 16.13
N ASP A 142 -17.28 30.70 16.30
CA ASP A 142 -16.84 29.81 17.38
C ASP A 142 -16.68 28.34 16.97
N ARG A 143 -16.81 28.03 15.67
CA ARG A 143 -16.71 26.70 15.04
C ARG A 143 -17.96 25.83 15.15
N ILE A 144 -18.91 26.21 16.01
CA ILE A 144 -20.05 25.36 16.39
C ILE A 144 -21.38 25.97 15.94
N HIS A 145 -21.57 27.28 16.11
CA HIS A 145 -22.80 27.95 15.69
C HIS A 145 -22.60 28.56 14.31
N TRP A 146 -23.33 28.05 13.33
CA TRP A 146 -23.22 28.44 11.92
C TRP A 146 -24.44 29.24 11.46
N GLN A 147 -24.19 30.38 10.82
CA GLN A 147 -25.18 31.21 10.17
C GLN A 147 -25.14 30.96 8.67
N GLU A 148 -26.27 30.58 8.07
CA GLU A 148 -26.43 30.38 6.64
C GLU A 148 -26.46 31.73 5.89
N GLU A 149 -25.67 31.85 4.84
CA GLU A 149 -25.65 33.01 3.93
C GLU A 149 -26.28 32.67 2.56
N GLY A 150 -26.48 31.38 2.25
CA GLY A 150 -27.15 30.89 1.05
C GLY A 150 -26.19 30.48 -0.08
N GLU A 151 -26.79 30.11 -1.20
CA GLU A 151 -26.11 29.65 -2.42
C GLU A 151 -25.25 30.74 -3.05
N LEU A 152 -24.11 30.33 -3.62
CA LEU A 152 -23.22 31.25 -4.32
C LEU A 152 -23.76 31.60 -5.71
N THR A 153 -23.53 32.83 -6.14
CA THR A 153 -23.76 33.24 -7.54
C THR A 153 -22.44 33.24 -8.31
N ILE A 154 -22.28 32.31 -9.25
CA ILE A 154 -21.12 32.20 -10.14
C ILE A 154 -21.45 32.77 -11.52
N LEU A 155 -20.57 33.63 -12.02
CA LEU A 155 -20.67 34.32 -13.29
C LEU A 155 -19.49 33.96 -14.21
N LYS A 156 -19.77 33.78 -15.49
CA LYS A 156 -18.78 33.69 -16.57
C LYS A 156 -18.02 35.01 -16.70
N THR A 157 -16.90 35.02 -17.44
CA THR A 157 -16.10 36.23 -17.66
C THR A 157 -16.86 37.37 -18.32
N ASN A 158 -17.93 37.07 -19.06
CA ASN A 158 -18.81 38.03 -19.70
C ASN A 158 -19.90 38.62 -18.77
N GLY A 159 -19.99 38.14 -17.52
CA GLY A 159 -20.97 38.57 -16.51
C GLY A 159 -22.32 37.84 -16.55
N GLU A 160 -22.51 36.88 -17.45
CA GLU A 160 -23.68 35.99 -17.44
C GLU A 160 -23.52 34.89 -16.38
N ALA A 161 -24.63 34.35 -15.87
CA ALA A 161 -24.58 33.20 -14.98
C ALA A 161 -24.00 31.97 -15.70
N ILE A 162 -23.36 31.08 -14.93
CA ILE A 162 -22.98 29.76 -15.44
C ILE A 162 -24.22 28.96 -15.87
N ASP A 163 -24.01 27.95 -16.73
CA ASP A 163 -25.12 27.11 -17.17
C ASP A 163 -25.65 26.29 -15.99
N PRO A 164 -26.97 26.10 -15.84
CA PRO A 164 -27.55 25.35 -14.72
C PRO A 164 -26.96 23.94 -14.59
N GLY A 165 -26.87 23.44 -13.36
CA GLY A 165 -26.32 22.11 -13.03
C GLY A 165 -25.45 22.17 -11.77
N PRO A 166 -24.86 21.05 -11.37
CA PRO A 166 -24.00 20.99 -10.19
C PRO A 166 -22.77 21.88 -10.36
N PHE A 167 -22.30 22.40 -9.23
CA PHE A 167 -21.05 23.12 -9.05
C PHE A 167 -20.53 22.86 -7.64
N GLY A 168 -20.19 21.59 -7.41
CA GLY A 168 -19.87 21.03 -6.12
C GLY A 168 -18.40 21.09 -5.76
N THR A 169 -18.13 20.36 -4.68
CA THR A 169 -16.86 20.10 -4.02
C THR A 169 -16.02 21.37 -3.89
N PRO A 170 -16.57 22.42 -3.24
CA PRO A 170 -15.94 23.73 -3.20
C PRO A 170 -14.58 23.67 -2.50
N THR A 171 -13.54 24.17 -3.17
CA THR A 171 -12.23 24.41 -2.57
C THR A 171 -11.93 25.89 -2.61
N VAL A 172 -11.64 26.47 -1.44
CA VAL A 172 -11.47 27.91 -1.30
C VAL A 172 -10.06 28.27 -0.82
N TRP A 173 -9.48 29.28 -1.46
CA TRP A 173 -8.23 29.93 -1.07
C TRP A 173 -8.48 31.43 -0.86
N TYR A 174 -7.90 32.01 0.17
CA TYR A 174 -7.99 33.45 0.45
C TYR A 174 -6.60 34.05 0.55
N GLU A 175 -6.32 35.05 -0.29
CA GLU A 175 -5.05 35.76 -0.30
C GLU A 175 -5.24 37.18 -0.84
N ASP A 176 -4.53 38.14 -0.25
CA ASP A 176 -4.52 39.54 -0.69
C ASP A 176 -5.93 40.17 -0.87
N GLU A 177 -6.82 39.90 0.10
CA GLU A 177 -8.22 40.36 0.10
C GLU A 177 -9.11 39.79 -1.02
N VAL A 178 -8.62 38.76 -1.73
CA VAL A 178 -9.34 38.04 -2.78
C VAL A 178 -9.64 36.62 -2.35
N TRP A 179 -10.89 36.22 -2.55
CA TRP A 179 -11.33 34.84 -2.42
C TRP A 179 -11.27 34.15 -3.77
N TYR A 180 -10.74 32.93 -3.78
CA TYR A 180 -10.64 32.04 -4.93
C TYR A 180 -11.48 30.81 -4.64
N LEU A 181 -12.42 30.49 -5.53
CA LEU A 181 -13.27 29.30 -5.45
C LEU A 181 -12.93 28.40 -6.62
N PHE A 182 -12.42 27.22 -6.30
CA PHE A 182 -12.34 26.08 -7.18
C PHE A 182 -13.57 25.21 -6.97
N TYR A 183 -14.18 24.76 -8.05
CA TYR A 183 -15.37 23.91 -8.00
C TYR A 183 -15.41 23.01 -9.23
N GLU A 184 -16.00 21.84 -9.09
CA GLU A 184 -16.14 20.87 -10.18
C GLU A 184 -17.47 21.08 -10.93
N ARG A 185 -17.63 20.42 -12.08
CA ARG A 185 -18.97 20.21 -12.67
C ARG A 185 -19.10 18.78 -13.16
N ASP A 186 -20.05 18.04 -12.60
CA ASP A 186 -20.32 16.63 -12.92
C ASP A 186 -19.06 15.73 -12.86
N ASP A 187 -18.11 16.07 -11.98
CA ASP A 187 -16.78 15.48 -11.80
C ASP A 187 -15.90 15.47 -13.07
N GLU A 188 -16.19 16.33 -14.05
CA GLU A 188 -15.53 16.32 -15.36
C GLU A 188 -14.21 17.10 -15.37
N ALA A 189 -14.18 18.24 -14.68
CA ALA A 189 -13.04 19.15 -14.59
C ALA A 189 -13.27 20.16 -13.44
N ILE A 190 -12.28 21.01 -13.19
CA ILE A 190 -12.31 22.04 -12.15
C ILE A 190 -12.21 23.43 -12.77
N TRP A 191 -13.10 24.34 -12.36
CA TRP A 191 -13.11 25.76 -12.74
C TRP A 191 -12.64 26.65 -11.59
N LEU A 192 -12.29 27.90 -11.91
CA LEU A 192 -11.83 28.90 -10.94
C LEU A 192 -12.62 30.20 -11.07
N ALA A 193 -13.23 30.62 -9.97
CA ALA A 193 -13.87 31.93 -9.81
C ALA A 193 -13.25 32.73 -8.66
N THR A 194 -13.42 34.05 -8.70
CA THR A 194 -12.94 34.96 -7.65
C THR A 194 -14.03 35.86 -7.11
N SER A 195 -13.90 36.27 -5.85
CA SER A 195 -14.79 37.22 -5.18
C SER A 195 -14.03 38.13 -4.21
N THR A 196 -14.53 39.34 -4.02
CA THR A 196 -14.10 40.27 -2.96
C THR A 196 -15.21 40.57 -1.96
N ASP A 197 -16.43 40.08 -2.20
CA ASP A 197 -17.61 40.34 -1.38
C ASP A 197 -18.32 39.07 -0.88
N LEU A 198 -17.79 37.89 -1.21
CA LEU A 198 -18.34 36.56 -0.92
C LEU A 198 -19.73 36.27 -1.53
N LYS A 199 -20.27 37.19 -2.33
CA LYS A 199 -21.63 37.11 -2.88
C LYS A 199 -21.60 36.86 -4.38
N LYS A 200 -20.74 37.58 -5.09
CA LYS A 200 -20.56 37.44 -6.53
C LYS A 200 -19.20 36.84 -6.81
N TRP A 201 -19.22 35.72 -7.51
CA TRP A 201 -18.04 34.99 -7.93
C TRP A 201 -17.94 35.08 -9.44
N VAL A 202 -16.80 35.54 -9.96
CA VAL A 202 -16.58 35.72 -11.40
C VAL A 202 -15.44 34.82 -11.82
N HIS A 203 -15.65 34.04 -12.88
CA HIS A 203 -14.62 33.23 -13.51
C HIS A 203 -13.34 34.01 -13.76
N VAL A 204 -12.21 33.40 -13.46
CA VAL A 204 -10.90 33.88 -13.91
C VAL A 204 -10.75 33.62 -15.42
N GLN A 205 -11.23 32.46 -15.86
CA GLN A 205 -11.41 32.07 -17.26
C GLN A 205 -12.59 31.09 -17.36
N ASP A 206 -13.22 31.00 -18.54
CA ASP A 206 -14.39 30.14 -18.74
C ASP A 206 -14.04 28.66 -19.05
N GLU A 207 -12.78 28.39 -19.39
CA GLU A 207 -12.22 27.04 -19.56
C GLU A 207 -11.71 26.49 -18.21
N PRO A 208 -11.77 25.18 -17.97
CA PRO A 208 -11.30 24.59 -16.72
C PRO A 208 -9.81 24.87 -16.47
N VAL A 209 -9.43 24.94 -15.20
CA VAL A 209 -8.03 25.09 -14.76
C VAL A 209 -7.35 23.73 -14.54
N LEU A 210 -8.13 22.68 -14.30
CA LEU A 210 -7.61 21.31 -14.16
C LEU A 210 -8.62 20.31 -14.74
N GLU A 211 -8.20 19.51 -15.72
CA GLU A 211 -9.01 18.46 -16.35
C GLU A 211 -8.70 17.09 -15.75
N ARG A 212 -9.64 16.15 -15.82
CA ARG A 212 -9.44 14.74 -15.47
C ARG A 212 -8.49 14.04 -16.45
N GLY A 213 -7.79 12.98 -16.02
CA GLY A 213 -6.82 12.26 -16.85
C GLY A 213 -5.58 13.09 -17.24
N PRO A 214 -4.75 12.62 -18.19
CA PRO A 214 -4.95 11.43 -19.00
C PRO A 214 -4.66 10.11 -18.27
N ASP A 215 -3.96 10.17 -17.14
CA ASP A 215 -3.54 8.99 -16.37
C ASP A 215 -4.72 8.33 -15.66
N ASP A 216 -4.59 7.03 -15.37
CA ASP A 216 -5.72 6.22 -14.89
C ASP A 216 -6.25 6.65 -13.50
N TYR A 217 -5.44 7.30 -12.65
CA TYR A 217 -5.81 7.62 -11.26
C TYR A 217 -6.98 8.60 -11.13
N ASP A 218 -7.24 9.41 -12.16
CA ASP A 218 -8.34 10.37 -12.22
C ASP A 218 -9.01 10.39 -13.59
N GLN A 219 -8.92 9.31 -14.37
CA GLN A 219 -9.44 9.31 -15.74
C GLN A 219 -10.98 9.31 -15.79
N ALA A 220 -11.66 8.81 -14.76
CA ALA A 220 -13.13 8.74 -14.76
C ALA A 220 -13.80 9.96 -14.12
N MET A 221 -13.30 10.47 -12.99
CA MET A 221 -13.87 11.60 -12.23
C MET A 221 -12.74 12.36 -11.54
N ILE A 222 -12.92 13.66 -11.31
CA ILE A 222 -11.97 14.53 -10.59
C ILE A 222 -12.70 15.57 -9.73
N ALA A 223 -12.24 15.76 -8.49
CA ALA A 223 -12.70 16.85 -7.63
C ALA A 223 -11.56 17.36 -6.73
N MET A 224 -11.50 18.67 -6.51
CA MET A 224 -10.40 19.33 -5.77
C MET A 224 -10.72 19.43 -4.28
N ASP A 225 -9.78 19.06 -3.41
CA ASP A 225 -9.95 18.96 -1.96
C ASP A 225 -9.44 20.15 -1.16
N GLN A 226 -8.26 20.64 -1.52
CA GLN A 226 -7.56 21.64 -0.73
C GLN A 226 -6.47 22.33 -1.56
N ILE A 227 -6.26 23.62 -1.32
CA ILE A 227 -5.06 24.34 -1.72
C ILE A 227 -4.13 24.54 -0.51
N VAL A 228 -2.85 24.22 -0.68
CA VAL A 228 -1.77 24.54 0.26
C VAL A 228 -0.71 25.38 -0.44
N LYS A 229 -0.25 26.46 0.19
CA LYS A 229 0.87 27.26 -0.34
C LYS A 229 2.15 26.92 0.40
N TYR A 230 3.18 26.47 -0.32
CA TYR A 230 4.48 26.10 0.22
C TYR A 230 5.60 26.70 -0.64
N GLU A 231 6.51 27.44 0.01
CA GLU A 231 7.63 28.13 -0.65
C GLU A 231 7.25 28.98 -1.89
N GLY A 232 6.04 29.56 -1.88
CA GLY A 232 5.53 30.40 -2.97
C GLY A 232 4.84 29.66 -4.12
N ILE A 233 4.69 28.33 -4.01
CA ILE A 233 3.99 27.47 -4.96
C ILE A 233 2.70 26.96 -4.32
N TYR A 234 1.64 26.89 -5.10
CA TYR A 234 0.37 26.32 -4.69
C TYR A 234 0.33 24.84 -5.03
N TYR A 235 -0.17 24.05 -4.10
CA TYR A 235 -0.37 22.61 -4.23
C TYR A 235 -1.86 22.32 -4.06
N ALA A 236 -2.49 21.83 -5.11
CA ALA A 236 -3.87 21.35 -5.09
C ALA A 236 -3.85 19.87 -4.75
N TYR A 237 -4.41 19.52 -3.60
CA TYR A 237 -4.80 18.15 -3.30
C TYR A 237 -6.17 17.92 -3.93
N PHE A 238 -6.32 16.78 -4.60
CA PHE A 238 -7.54 16.42 -5.31
C PHE A 238 -7.72 14.91 -5.28
N HIS A 239 -8.93 14.44 -5.47
CA HIS A 239 -9.22 13.04 -5.64
C HIS A 239 -9.75 12.75 -7.03
N GLY A 240 -9.57 11.50 -7.45
CA GLY A 240 -10.06 11.04 -8.74
C GLY A 240 -10.48 9.58 -8.71
N LEU A 241 -11.28 9.21 -9.71
CA LEU A 241 -11.80 7.85 -9.86
C LEU A 241 -11.07 7.11 -10.97
N ILE A 242 -10.66 5.87 -10.68
CA ILE A 242 -10.11 4.95 -11.67
C ILE A 242 -11.24 4.34 -12.53
N PRO A 243 -11.13 4.34 -13.87
CA PRO A 243 -12.15 3.80 -14.76
C PRO A 243 -12.25 2.27 -14.67
N GLY A 244 -13.48 1.75 -14.67
CA GLY A 244 -13.74 0.32 -14.85
C GLY A 244 -13.54 -0.59 -13.63
N ASN A 245 -13.29 -0.03 -12.45
CA ASN A 245 -13.11 -0.79 -11.21
C ASN A 245 -14.43 -1.02 -10.44
N TRP A 246 -14.62 -2.24 -9.92
CA TRP A 246 -15.66 -2.61 -8.94
C TRP A 246 -15.06 -3.49 -7.84
N PRO A 247 -15.11 -3.09 -6.55
CA PRO A 247 -15.59 -1.79 -6.05
C PRO A 247 -14.83 -0.62 -6.70
N GLN A 248 -15.48 0.55 -6.74
CA GLN A 248 -14.85 1.77 -7.26
C GLN A 248 -13.58 2.06 -6.46
N GLU A 249 -12.56 2.57 -7.13
CA GLU A 249 -11.29 2.93 -6.50
C GLU A 249 -11.08 4.44 -6.64
N TRP A 250 -11.26 5.15 -5.54
CA TRP A 250 -10.93 6.57 -5.45
C TRP A 250 -9.52 6.78 -4.93
N THR A 251 -8.80 7.69 -5.57
CA THR A 251 -7.39 7.98 -5.28
C THR A 251 -7.22 9.37 -4.68
N SER A 252 -6.15 9.58 -3.92
CA SER A 252 -5.69 10.90 -3.50
C SER A 252 -4.48 11.33 -4.32
N ASN A 253 -4.50 12.56 -4.81
CA ASN A 253 -3.55 13.08 -5.78
C ASN A 253 -3.12 14.51 -5.43
N VAL A 254 -2.06 14.99 -6.08
CA VAL A 254 -1.56 16.36 -5.93
C VAL A 254 -1.12 16.97 -7.27
N ALA A 255 -1.37 18.26 -7.45
CA ALA A 255 -0.89 19.08 -8.55
C ALA A 255 -0.27 20.39 -8.02
N ALA A 256 0.64 20.99 -8.77
CA ALA A 256 1.32 22.23 -8.40
C ALA A 256 1.02 23.36 -9.40
N SER A 257 0.97 24.60 -8.91
CA SER A 257 0.79 25.81 -9.71
C SER A 257 1.52 27.00 -9.11
N THR A 258 1.95 27.94 -9.94
CA THR A 258 2.49 29.24 -9.49
C THR A 258 1.49 30.38 -9.59
N ASP A 259 0.34 30.15 -10.23
CA ASP A 259 -0.62 31.22 -10.57
C ASP A 259 -2.09 30.84 -10.34
N LEU A 260 -2.37 29.66 -9.77
CA LEU A 260 -3.69 29.09 -9.51
C LEU A 260 -4.49 28.71 -10.78
N ILE A 261 -3.96 28.99 -11.97
CA ILE A 261 -4.64 28.79 -13.26
C ILE A 261 -4.06 27.59 -13.99
N HIS A 262 -2.72 27.49 -14.04
CA HIS A 262 -2.02 26.42 -14.73
C HIS A 262 -1.46 25.42 -13.73
N TRP A 263 -1.91 24.17 -13.84
CA TRP A 263 -1.58 23.10 -12.91
C TRP A 263 -0.74 22.00 -13.59
N GLU A 264 0.33 21.59 -12.92
CA GLU A 264 1.14 20.42 -13.27
C GLU A 264 0.79 19.29 -12.30
N LYS A 265 0.32 18.13 -12.79
CA LYS A 265 0.04 16.97 -11.92
C LYS A 265 1.35 16.26 -11.54
N TYR A 266 1.45 15.83 -10.29
CA TYR A 266 2.61 15.07 -9.83
C TYR A 266 2.73 13.73 -10.57
N SER A 267 3.91 13.46 -11.14
CA SER A 267 4.19 12.19 -11.83
C SER A 267 4.10 10.96 -10.92
N GLY A 268 4.21 11.15 -9.60
CA GLY A 268 4.10 10.10 -8.60
C GLY A 268 2.68 9.86 -8.09
N ASN A 269 1.66 10.51 -8.67
CA ASN A 269 0.26 10.22 -8.36
C ASN A 269 -0.10 8.77 -8.73
N PRO A 270 -1.02 8.12 -7.99
CA PRO A 270 -1.66 8.65 -6.79
C PRO A 270 -0.74 8.61 -5.57
N ILE A 271 -0.81 9.65 -4.73
CA ILE A 271 -0.06 9.71 -3.47
C ILE A 271 -0.63 8.73 -2.44
N VAL A 272 -1.95 8.48 -2.47
CA VAL A 272 -2.63 7.41 -1.73
C VAL A 272 -3.68 6.72 -2.62
N ASP A 273 -3.75 5.39 -2.52
CA ASP A 273 -4.60 4.48 -3.29
C ASP A 273 -5.47 3.60 -2.34
N ASN A 274 -6.13 2.56 -2.86
CA ASN A 274 -7.01 1.64 -2.09
C ASN A 274 -8.26 2.31 -1.49
N ASP A 275 -8.92 3.16 -2.27
CA ASP A 275 -10.19 3.80 -1.87
C ASP A 275 -10.06 4.63 -0.58
N LYS A 276 -8.99 5.42 -0.55
CA LYS A 276 -8.64 6.38 0.50
C LYS A 276 -8.42 7.74 -0.16
N SER A 277 -9.53 8.40 -0.48
CA SER A 277 -9.57 9.68 -1.16
C SER A 277 -9.90 10.85 -0.22
N SER A 278 -10.24 11.99 -0.79
CA SER A 278 -10.54 13.22 -0.08
C SER A 278 -9.36 13.66 0.82
N PRO A 279 -8.17 13.86 0.21
CA PRO A 279 -6.94 14.24 0.90
C PRO A 279 -7.02 15.59 1.62
N ILE A 280 -6.55 15.63 2.86
CA ILE A 280 -6.42 16.85 3.66
C ILE A 280 -5.03 16.89 4.30
N LEU A 281 -4.21 17.86 3.91
CA LEU A 281 -2.93 18.16 4.54
C LEU A 281 -3.11 19.24 5.61
N VAL A 282 -2.90 18.85 6.86
CA VAL A 282 -3.04 19.73 8.03
C VAL A 282 -1.67 20.12 8.53
N GLN A 283 -1.34 21.41 8.43
CA GLN A 283 -0.15 21.97 9.08
C GLN A 283 -0.39 22.09 10.59
N HIS A 284 0.54 21.59 11.38
CA HIS A 284 0.57 21.75 12.83
C HIS A 284 1.92 22.32 13.28
N ASP A 285 2.10 22.53 14.60
CA ASP A 285 3.23 23.29 15.17
C ASP A 285 4.63 22.85 14.71
N THR A 286 4.80 21.57 14.35
CA THR A 286 6.10 20.98 14.04
C THR A 286 6.18 20.33 12.65
N GLY A 287 5.15 20.47 11.81
CA GLY A 287 5.13 19.83 10.50
C GLY A 287 3.74 19.68 9.91
N TYR A 288 3.55 18.63 9.13
CA TYR A 288 2.29 18.30 8.48
C TYR A 288 1.80 16.93 8.92
N ARG A 289 0.49 16.79 9.01
CA ARG A 289 -0.17 15.49 9.01
C ARG A 289 -1.15 15.40 7.85
N PHE A 290 -1.13 14.28 7.17
CA PHE A 290 -2.01 14.02 6.05
C PHE A 290 -3.15 13.10 6.49
N TYR A 291 -4.34 13.36 5.96
CA TYR A 291 -5.53 12.56 6.20
C TYR A 291 -6.24 12.26 4.88
N THR A 292 -6.99 11.17 4.87
CA THR A 292 -7.97 10.87 3.82
C THR A 292 -9.32 10.64 4.49
N MET A 293 -10.41 11.13 3.91
CA MET A 293 -11.75 11.04 4.49
C MET A 293 -12.76 10.52 3.47
N HIS A 294 -12.81 9.21 3.33
CA HIS A 294 -13.78 8.53 2.48
C HIS A 294 -14.39 7.35 3.25
N SER A 295 -15.63 7.52 3.70
CA SER A 295 -16.40 6.69 4.66
C SER A 295 -15.82 6.55 6.08
N GLU A 296 -14.50 6.78 6.24
CA GLU A 296 -13.74 6.80 7.48
C GLU A 296 -12.58 7.81 7.35
N VAL A 297 -12.03 8.26 8.47
CA VAL A 297 -10.84 9.13 8.50
C VAL A 297 -9.61 8.27 8.75
N PHE A 298 -8.67 8.29 7.81
CA PHE A 298 -7.36 7.69 7.96
C PHE A 298 -6.32 8.80 8.11
N ALA A 299 -5.34 8.58 8.98
CA ALA A 299 -4.20 9.47 9.22
C ALA A 299 -2.90 8.84 8.72
N TYR A 300 -2.01 9.70 8.26
CA TYR A 300 -0.72 9.33 7.69
C TYR A 300 0.36 10.24 8.26
N GLU A 301 1.52 9.66 8.55
CA GLU A 301 2.70 10.43 8.91
C GLU A 301 3.52 10.79 7.67
N GLN A 302 4.27 11.89 7.78
CA GLN A 302 5.22 12.30 6.77
C GLN A 302 6.25 11.18 6.55
N GLY A 303 6.18 10.56 5.38
CA GLY A 303 7.05 9.46 4.96
C GLY A 303 8.13 9.93 3.99
N GLU A 304 8.73 8.97 3.29
CA GLU A 304 9.62 9.23 2.16
C GLU A 304 8.84 9.03 0.84
N SER A 305 9.04 9.86 -0.19
CA SER A 305 8.16 9.82 -1.38
C SER A 305 8.25 8.49 -2.11
N LYS A 306 7.17 8.06 -2.79
CA LYS A 306 7.19 6.86 -3.65
C LYS A 306 8.35 6.92 -4.66
N GLU A 307 8.70 8.11 -5.16
CA GLU A 307 9.87 8.34 -6.02
C GLU A 307 11.20 8.23 -5.27
N ALA A 308 11.33 8.75 -4.05
CA ALA A 308 12.53 8.57 -3.21
C ALA A 308 12.73 7.10 -2.78
N LEU A 309 11.65 6.35 -2.54
CA LEU A 309 11.65 4.92 -2.24
C LEU A 309 12.03 4.09 -3.49
N ARG A 310 11.46 4.41 -4.65
CA ARG A 310 11.84 3.82 -5.95
C ARG A 310 13.29 4.12 -6.32
N GLN A 311 13.78 5.32 -6.00
CA GLN A 311 15.18 5.71 -6.25
C GLN A 311 16.21 5.04 -5.31
N ARG A 312 15.77 4.36 -4.25
CA ARG A 312 16.68 3.69 -3.29
C ARG A 312 17.15 2.30 -3.70
N ASN A 313 16.59 1.67 -4.75
CA ASN A 313 16.82 0.23 -5.00
C ASN A 313 16.61 -0.62 -3.73
N GLN A 314 15.67 -0.25 -2.86
CA GLN A 314 15.40 -0.99 -1.63
C GLN A 314 14.37 -2.07 -1.91
N SER A 315 14.75 -3.29 -1.54
CA SER A 315 14.04 -4.52 -1.85
C SER A 315 13.94 -5.35 -0.57
N PHE A 316 12.95 -6.22 -0.43
CA PHE A 316 12.70 -6.93 0.84
C PHE A 316 13.88 -7.79 1.28
N THR A 317 14.23 -7.83 2.55
CA THR A 317 15.33 -8.68 3.02
C THR A 317 14.83 -10.08 3.36
N VAL A 318 15.47 -11.12 2.84
CA VAL A 318 15.22 -12.52 3.24
C VAL A 318 16.36 -13.04 4.10
N TRP A 319 16.03 -13.67 5.22
CA TRP A 319 16.95 -14.46 6.02
C TRP A 319 16.59 -15.94 5.96
N GLN A 320 17.54 -16.76 5.56
CA GLN A 320 17.49 -18.21 5.77
C GLN A 320 18.15 -18.51 7.12
N LEU A 321 17.37 -19.03 8.06
CA LEU A 321 17.88 -19.34 9.39
C LEU A 321 18.72 -20.63 9.37
N PRO A 322 19.78 -20.72 10.18
CA PRO A 322 20.60 -21.93 10.26
C PRO A 322 19.90 -23.04 11.06
N ASN A 323 20.08 -24.31 10.67
CA ASN A 323 19.46 -25.47 11.33
C ASN A 323 19.92 -25.72 12.77
N GLY A 324 21.02 -25.10 13.20
CA GLY A 324 21.64 -25.39 14.49
C GLY A 324 22.03 -26.86 14.58
N ASP A 325 21.61 -27.51 15.66
CA ASP A 325 21.88 -28.94 15.92
C ASP A 325 20.85 -29.88 15.27
N MET A 326 19.84 -29.34 14.57
CA MET A 326 18.77 -30.15 13.97
C MET A 326 19.21 -30.81 12.65
N PRO A 327 18.69 -32.01 12.32
CA PRO A 327 19.11 -32.76 11.14
C PRO A 327 18.95 -31.95 9.85
N GLN A 328 17.75 -31.46 9.57
CA GLN A 328 17.38 -30.58 8.45
C GLN A 328 16.28 -29.63 8.97
N MET A 329 15.96 -28.51 8.31
CA MET A 329 14.78 -27.70 8.64
C MET A 329 14.50 -26.67 7.55
N MET A 330 13.31 -26.10 7.58
CA MET A 330 12.98 -24.88 6.86
C MET A 330 12.51 -23.79 7.83
N SER A 331 13.16 -22.62 7.77
CA SER A 331 12.69 -21.42 8.46
C SER A 331 13.28 -20.18 7.81
N TYR A 332 12.41 -19.29 7.36
CA TYR A 332 12.79 -18.01 6.78
C TYR A 332 12.08 -16.87 7.50
N VAL A 333 12.80 -15.78 7.68
CA VAL A 333 12.23 -14.50 8.12
C VAL A 333 12.44 -13.51 7.00
N ILE A 334 11.41 -12.76 6.66
CA ILE A 334 11.44 -11.73 5.63
C ILE A 334 11.12 -10.40 6.31
N GLN A 335 11.96 -9.40 6.09
CA GLN A 335 11.62 -8.01 6.38
C GLN A 335 11.20 -7.36 5.08
N THR A 336 9.97 -6.88 5.04
CA THR A 336 9.33 -6.26 3.88
C THR A 336 9.97 -4.91 3.54
N VAL A 337 9.50 -4.29 2.47
CA VAL A 337 10.03 -3.01 1.98
C VAL A 337 9.86 -1.92 3.06
N TYR A 338 8.76 -1.95 3.82
CA TYR A 338 8.47 -0.97 4.89
C TYR A 338 8.58 -1.57 6.31
N ASN A 339 9.46 -2.56 6.48
CA ASN A 339 9.93 -3.10 7.76
C ASN A 339 9.00 -4.03 8.55
N LYS A 340 7.82 -4.40 8.04
CA LYS A 340 7.05 -5.52 8.63
C LYS A 340 7.81 -6.86 8.51
N LEU A 341 7.46 -7.81 9.37
CA LEU A 341 8.05 -9.15 9.36
C LEU A 341 7.06 -10.18 8.83
N ILE A 342 7.54 -11.03 7.93
CA ILE A 342 6.87 -12.24 7.48
C ILE A 342 7.73 -13.44 7.87
N VAL A 343 7.11 -14.53 8.29
CA VAL A 343 7.80 -15.79 8.61
C VAL A 343 7.28 -16.89 7.68
N ILE A 344 8.19 -17.69 7.12
CA ILE A 344 7.84 -18.90 6.36
C ILE A 344 8.41 -20.09 7.12
N ASP A 345 7.50 -20.95 7.58
CA ASP A 345 7.78 -22.08 8.46
C ASP A 345 8.56 -21.67 9.72
N GLY A 346 8.93 -22.63 10.56
CA GLY A 346 9.62 -22.36 11.82
C GLY A 346 10.69 -23.37 12.20
N GLY A 347 10.72 -24.53 11.53
CA GLY A 347 11.60 -25.63 11.94
C GLY A 347 11.00 -26.48 13.07
N TYR A 348 11.89 -27.17 13.77
CA TYR A 348 11.55 -28.00 14.92
C TYR A 348 11.29 -27.16 16.17
N TYR A 349 10.74 -27.78 17.21
CA TYR A 349 10.65 -27.21 18.56
C TYR A 349 11.98 -26.62 19.06
N GLN A 350 13.11 -27.29 18.79
CA GLN A 350 14.45 -26.85 19.18
C GLN A 350 14.90 -25.55 18.49
N ASN A 351 14.27 -25.20 17.36
CA ASN A 351 14.57 -23.96 16.62
C ASN A 351 13.80 -22.75 17.18
N ALA A 352 12.69 -22.97 17.90
CA ALA A 352 11.83 -21.91 18.42
C ALA A 352 12.59 -20.84 19.24
N PRO A 353 13.50 -21.18 20.18
CA PRO A 353 14.21 -20.16 20.95
C PRO A 353 15.08 -19.22 20.09
N TYR A 354 15.67 -19.73 19.01
CA TYR A 354 16.46 -18.89 18.10
C TYR A 354 15.54 -18.01 17.25
N LEU A 355 14.47 -18.59 16.69
CA LEU A 355 13.48 -17.88 15.89
C LEU A 355 12.82 -16.75 16.68
N ARG A 356 12.41 -17.00 17.93
CA ARG A 356 11.85 -15.99 18.85
C ARG A 356 12.76 -14.80 19.01
N ARG A 357 14.01 -15.03 19.47
CA ARG A 357 14.99 -13.95 19.64
C ARG A 357 15.24 -13.18 18.34
N PHE A 358 15.18 -13.86 17.20
CA PHE A 358 15.37 -13.23 15.89
C PHE A 358 14.21 -12.30 15.52
N ILE A 359 12.97 -12.68 15.84
CA ILE A 359 11.77 -11.86 15.65
C ILE A 359 11.71 -10.72 16.68
N GLU A 360 11.97 -11.02 17.96
CA GLU A 360 12.02 -10.05 19.05
C GLU A 360 13.02 -8.93 18.78
N SER A 361 14.22 -9.27 18.31
CA SER A 361 15.25 -8.28 17.96
C SER A 361 14.86 -7.38 16.78
N ARG A 362 13.67 -7.59 16.20
CA ARG A 362 13.10 -6.86 15.06
C ARG A 362 11.67 -6.37 15.35
N GLY A 363 11.30 -6.26 16.63
CA GLY A 363 10.04 -5.66 17.06
C GLY A 363 8.97 -6.64 17.52
N GLY A 364 9.22 -7.95 17.46
CA GLY A 364 8.33 -8.95 18.09
C GLY A 364 6.98 -9.18 17.37
N LYS A 365 6.67 -8.40 16.31
CA LYS A 365 5.43 -8.50 15.56
C LYS A 365 5.65 -9.13 14.19
N VAL A 366 4.95 -10.24 13.95
CA VAL A 366 4.88 -10.95 12.67
C VAL A 366 3.56 -10.58 12.00
N GLU A 367 3.64 -9.89 10.87
CA GLU A 367 2.47 -9.51 10.08
C GLU A 367 1.79 -10.74 9.46
N ALA A 368 2.60 -11.65 8.88
CA ALA A 368 2.08 -12.89 8.33
C ALA A 368 3.03 -14.05 8.61
N TRP A 369 2.46 -15.17 9.06
CA TRP A 369 3.16 -16.45 9.14
C TRP A 369 2.59 -17.38 8.07
N PHE A 370 3.42 -17.82 7.13
CA PHE A 370 3.07 -18.82 6.13
C PHE A 370 3.61 -20.18 6.58
N LEU A 371 2.72 -21.15 6.80
CA LEU A 371 3.08 -22.54 6.96
C LEU A 371 2.91 -23.27 5.62
N THR A 372 4.01 -23.80 5.09
CA THR A 372 4.03 -24.40 3.75
C THR A 372 3.35 -25.76 3.73
N HIS A 373 3.59 -26.60 4.74
CA HIS A 373 2.89 -27.87 4.97
C HIS A 373 3.14 -28.39 6.38
N VAL A 374 2.35 -29.39 6.78
CA VAL A 374 2.43 -29.99 8.12
C VAL A 374 3.47 -31.10 8.13
N HIS A 375 4.72 -30.72 8.37
CA HIS A 375 5.80 -31.65 8.69
C HIS A 375 6.62 -31.10 9.86
N LEU A 376 7.23 -32.00 10.64
CA LEU A 376 7.81 -31.69 11.94
C LEU A 376 8.97 -30.67 11.89
N ASP A 377 9.73 -30.66 10.79
CA ASP A 377 10.84 -29.74 10.52
C ASP A 377 10.40 -28.44 9.80
N HIS A 378 9.09 -28.20 9.72
CA HIS A 378 8.47 -26.97 9.25
C HIS A 378 7.60 -26.32 10.34
N CYS A 379 6.74 -27.08 11.03
CA CYS A 379 5.66 -26.50 11.83
C CYS A 379 5.89 -26.47 13.35
N GLN A 380 6.77 -27.30 13.92
CA GLN A 380 6.84 -27.46 15.38
C GLN A 380 7.24 -26.17 16.12
N ALA A 381 8.13 -25.36 15.56
CA ALA A 381 8.44 -24.07 16.18
C ALA A 381 7.24 -23.12 16.20
N LEU A 382 6.41 -23.11 15.15
CA LEU A 382 5.15 -22.37 15.15
C LEU A 382 4.20 -22.94 16.22
N THR A 383 4.09 -24.27 16.34
CA THR A 383 3.30 -24.93 17.39
C THR A 383 3.74 -24.48 18.80
N ASP A 384 5.05 -24.36 19.06
CA ASP A 384 5.55 -23.80 20.32
C ASP A 384 5.23 -22.32 20.50
N VAL A 385 5.40 -21.50 19.44
CA VAL A 385 5.06 -20.07 19.47
C VAL A 385 3.58 -19.84 19.75
N LEU A 386 2.68 -20.61 19.16
CA LEU A 386 1.24 -20.50 19.40
C LEU A 386 0.86 -20.91 20.84
N ASN A 387 1.46 -21.96 21.39
CA ASN A 387 1.20 -22.39 22.76
C ASN A 387 1.83 -21.44 23.80
N ASN A 388 2.97 -20.84 23.48
CA ASN A 388 3.77 -20.02 24.38
C ASN A 388 4.21 -18.73 23.67
N PRO A 389 3.36 -17.72 23.45
CA PRO A 389 3.73 -16.58 22.59
C PRO A 389 4.91 -15.74 23.14
N GLU A 390 5.12 -15.70 24.46
CA GLU A 390 6.23 -14.95 25.10
C GLU A 390 6.33 -13.48 24.64
N GLY A 391 5.19 -12.85 24.31
CA GLY A 391 5.14 -11.46 23.84
C GLY A 391 5.28 -11.29 22.33
N LEU A 392 5.46 -12.39 21.57
CA LEU A 392 5.32 -12.35 20.12
C LEU A 392 3.87 -12.18 19.71
N GLU A 393 3.66 -11.30 18.73
CA GLU A 393 2.37 -11.09 18.08
C GLU A 393 2.41 -11.66 16.66
N ILE A 394 1.42 -12.47 16.30
CA ILE A 394 1.21 -12.95 14.93
C ILE A 394 -0.12 -12.39 14.46
N ASN A 395 -0.14 -11.54 13.43
CA ASN A 395 -1.37 -10.93 12.93
C ASN A 395 -2.17 -11.94 12.08
N ALA A 396 -1.58 -12.46 11.00
CA ALA A 396 -2.22 -13.43 10.12
C ALA A 396 -1.44 -14.77 10.06
N LEU A 397 -2.18 -15.88 10.00
CA LEU A 397 -1.65 -17.23 9.80
C LEU A 397 -2.21 -17.82 8.50
N TYR A 398 -1.33 -18.07 7.53
CA TYR A 398 -1.66 -18.66 6.23
C TYR A 398 -1.14 -20.08 6.15
N ALA A 399 -1.98 -21.02 5.73
CA ALA A 399 -1.56 -22.39 5.49
C ALA A 399 -2.49 -23.10 4.51
N SER A 400 -2.03 -24.19 3.92
CA SER A 400 -2.88 -25.10 3.16
C SER A 400 -2.52 -26.54 3.51
N TYR A 401 -3.48 -27.27 4.09
CA TYR A 401 -3.29 -28.68 4.43
C TYR A 401 -4.64 -29.42 4.38
N PRO A 402 -4.63 -30.75 4.13
CA PRO A 402 -5.84 -31.57 4.12
C PRO A 402 -6.56 -31.60 5.48
N ASP A 403 -7.78 -32.11 5.49
CA ASP A 403 -8.55 -32.29 6.73
C ASP A 403 -7.98 -33.42 7.62
N ARG A 404 -8.51 -33.51 8.84
CA ARG A 404 -8.11 -34.50 9.83
C ARG A 404 -8.26 -35.95 9.33
N GLU A 405 -9.37 -36.25 8.66
CA GLU A 405 -9.65 -37.61 8.15
C GLU A 405 -8.58 -38.03 7.14
N TRP A 406 -8.15 -37.09 6.30
CA TRP A 406 -7.07 -37.34 5.36
C TRP A 406 -5.75 -37.68 6.06
N PHE A 407 -5.36 -36.94 7.12
CA PHE A 407 -4.13 -37.26 7.85
C PHE A 407 -4.24 -38.61 8.57
N GLU A 408 -5.36 -38.91 9.22
CA GLU A 408 -5.59 -40.18 9.92
C GLU A 408 -5.46 -41.38 8.96
N LYS A 409 -5.94 -41.22 7.72
CA LYS A 409 -5.97 -42.28 6.72
C LYS A 409 -4.65 -42.45 5.96
N ASN A 410 -3.99 -41.34 5.63
CA ASN A 410 -2.89 -41.34 4.66
C ASN A 410 -1.50 -41.11 5.27
N CYS A 411 -1.42 -40.73 6.55
CA CYS A 411 -0.15 -40.49 7.23
C CYS A 411 0.13 -41.53 8.32
N ASP A 412 1.41 -41.68 8.70
CA ASP A 412 1.78 -42.49 9.86
C ASP A 412 1.39 -41.80 11.18
N GLU A 413 1.35 -42.58 12.27
CA GLU A 413 0.96 -42.11 13.61
C GLU A 413 1.79 -40.91 14.08
N GLY A 414 3.08 -40.84 13.75
CA GLY A 414 3.94 -39.73 14.13
C GLY A 414 3.55 -38.44 13.40
N SER A 415 3.34 -38.53 12.09
CA SER A 415 2.91 -37.39 11.28
C SER A 415 1.49 -36.92 11.62
N PHE A 416 0.57 -37.85 11.90
CA PHE A 416 -0.78 -37.50 12.37
C PHE A 416 -0.73 -36.77 13.71
N LYS A 417 0.14 -37.21 14.63
CA LYS A 417 0.33 -36.53 15.91
C LYS A 417 0.86 -35.10 15.75
N VAL A 418 1.76 -34.85 14.81
CA VAL A 418 2.27 -33.50 14.51
C VAL A 418 1.14 -32.58 14.03
N TYR A 419 0.25 -33.11 13.19
CA TYR A 419 -0.97 -32.40 12.78
C TYR A 419 -1.86 -32.07 13.99
N GLU A 420 -2.16 -33.05 14.85
CA GLU A 420 -2.99 -32.82 16.04
C GLU A 420 -2.38 -31.77 16.98
N GLU A 421 -1.07 -31.83 17.23
CA GLU A 421 -0.35 -30.85 18.07
C GLU A 421 -0.44 -29.43 17.50
N LEU A 422 -0.31 -29.27 16.18
CA LEU A 422 -0.43 -27.98 15.50
C LEU A 422 -1.87 -27.44 15.58
N THR A 423 -2.88 -28.25 15.22
CA THR A 423 -4.28 -27.81 15.24
C THR A 423 -4.75 -27.46 16.64
N ASP A 424 -4.33 -28.22 17.66
CA ASP A 424 -4.61 -27.91 19.06
C ASP A 424 -3.99 -26.57 19.47
N ALA A 425 -2.79 -26.24 18.97
CA ALA A 425 -2.12 -24.97 19.27
C ALA A 425 -2.81 -23.79 18.58
N VAL A 426 -3.25 -23.96 17.33
CA VAL A 426 -4.05 -22.98 16.59
C VAL A 426 -5.35 -22.69 17.34
N ASP A 427 -6.11 -23.73 17.69
CA ASP A 427 -7.38 -23.59 18.41
C ASP A 427 -7.21 -22.87 19.76
N LYS A 428 -6.18 -23.25 20.54
CA LYS A 428 -5.86 -22.60 21.82
C LYS A 428 -5.47 -21.13 21.66
N SER A 429 -4.81 -20.79 20.56
CA SER A 429 -4.40 -19.41 20.29
C SER A 429 -5.55 -18.50 19.87
N GLY A 430 -6.72 -19.08 19.51
CA GLY A 430 -7.86 -18.34 18.99
C GLY A 430 -7.64 -17.75 17.59
N LYS A 431 -6.60 -18.19 16.88
CA LYS A 431 -6.29 -17.71 15.52
C LYS A 431 -7.03 -18.52 14.47
N GLU A 432 -7.51 -17.82 13.46
CA GLU A 432 -8.01 -18.44 12.24
C GLU A 432 -6.84 -18.73 11.28
N VAL A 433 -6.92 -19.88 10.59
CA VAL A 433 -5.99 -20.24 9.52
C VAL A 433 -6.61 -19.83 8.19
N LEU A 434 -5.98 -18.85 7.53
CA LEU A 434 -6.37 -18.39 6.22
C LEU A 434 -5.85 -19.38 5.17
N MET A 435 -6.77 -20.02 4.44
CA MET A 435 -6.45 -21.01 3.42
C MET A 435 -6.51 -20.39 2.02
N PRO A 436 -5.37 -19.97 1.44
CA PRO A 436 -5.38 -19.33 0.14
C PRO A 436 -5.62 -20.31 -1.00
N ALA A 437 -6.08 -19.80 -2.14
CA ALA A 437 -6.27 -20.56 -3.38
C ALA A 437 -5.12 -20.33 -4.38
N PRO A 438 -4.83 -21.29 -5.28
CA PRO A 438 -3.94 -21.04 -6.41
C PRO A 438 -4.37 -19.81 -7.21
N GLY A 439 -3.39 -18.99 -7.62
CA GLY A 439 -3.60 -17.75 -8.35
C GLY A 439 -3.90 -16.54 -7.46
N GLN A 440 -4.22 -16.72 -6.18
CA GLN A 440 -4.42 -15.63 -5.23
C GLN A 440 -3.13 -14.81 -5.05
N VAL A 441 -3.29 -13.49 -4.96
CA VAL A 441 -2.21 -12.55 -4.64
C VAL A 441 -2.51 -11.90 -3.30
N ILE A 442 -1.54 -11.94 -2.40
CA ILE A 442 -1.59 -11.31 -1.09
C ILE A 442 -0.56 -10.17 -1.10
N SER A 443 -1.01 -8.95 -0.83
CA SER A 443 -0.14 -7.77 -0.79
C SER A 443 0.23 -7.45 0.66
N ILE A 444 1.52 -7.45 0.97
CA ILE A 444 2.03 -7.11 2.31
C ILE A 444 3.20 -6.16 2.16
N ASP A 445 2.98 -4.90 2.55
CA ASP A 445 4.05 -3.95 2.89
C ASP A 445 5.14 -3.79 1.82
N GLY A 446 4.68 -3.61 0.57
CA GLY A 446 5.52 -3.48 -0.62
C GLY A 446 5.92 -4.80 -1.29
N ILE A 447 5.37 -5.94 -0.86
CA ILE A 447 5.56 -7.25 -1.51
C ILE A 447 4.23 -7.80 -2.04
N SER A 448 4.25 -8.28 -3.28
CA SER A 448 3.23 -9.15 -3.87
C SER A 448 3.59 -10.62 -3.65
N ILE A 449 2.71 -11.36 -2.98
CA ILE A 449 2.89 -12.78 -2.67
C ILE A 449 1.84 -13.58 -3.45
N ARG A 450 2.27 -14.23 -4.53
CA ARG A 450 1.40 -15.08 -5.35
C ARG A 450 1.45 -16.52 -4.89
N VAL A 451 0.29 -17.10 -4.66
CA VAL A 451 0.14 -18.53 -4.35
C VAL A 451 0.08 -19.31 -5.65
N LEU A 452 1.09 -20.13 -5.92
CA LEU A 452 1.19 -20.93 -7.15
C LEU A 452 0.67 -22.35 -6.98
N GLY A 453 0.74 -22.88 -5.77
CA GLY A 453 0.30 -24.23 -5.45
C GLY A 453 -0.13 -24.30 -3.99
N VAL A 454 -1.05 -25.22 -3.72
CA VAL A 454 -1.64 -25.49 -2.40
C VAL A 454 -1.58 -27.00 -2.14
N CYS A 455 -2.09 -27.47 -1.00
CA CYS A 455 -2.05 -28.90 -0.67
C CYS A 455 -2.69 -29.79 -1.76
N ASN A 456 -2.14 -30.99 -1.96
CA ASN A 456 -2.55 -31.93 -3.00
C ASN A 456 -3.03 -33.25 -2.37
N PRO A 457 -4.23 -33.29 -1.76
CA PRO A 457 -4.73 -34.48 -1.06
C PRO A 457 -4.90 -35.71 -1.96
N GLU A 458 -4.94 -35.53 -3.28
CA GLU A 458 -4.99 -36.62 -4.26
C GLU A 458 -3.62 -37.28 -4.53
N ILE A 459 -2.52 -36.66 -4.13
CA ILE A 459 -1.15 -37.19 -4.35
C ILE A 459 -0.70 -37.98 -3.11
N LEU A 460 -0.80 -39.31 -3.20
CA LEU A 460 -0.51 -40.22 -2.08
C LEU A 460 0.94 -40.73 -2.01
N VAL A 461 1.77 -40.41 -3.01
CA VAL A 461 3.21 -40.65 -2.96
C VAL A 461 3.88 -39.44 -2.30
N ASN A 462 4.78 -39.67 -1.34
CA ASN A 462 5.46 -38.60 -0.61
C ASN A 462 4.47 -37.53 -0.09
N THR A 463 3.40 -38.01 0.55
CA THR A 463 2.11 -37.31 0.61
C THR A 463 2.14 -35.98 1.37
N LEU A 464 2.93 -35.90 2.46
CA LEU A 464 3.11 -34.67 3.25
C LEU A 464 3.84 -33.60 2.45
N ASN A 465 4.97 -33.97 1.86
CA ASN A 465 5.82 -33.08 1.10
C ASN A 465 5.14 -32.59 -0.19
N ASN A 466 4.42 -33.48 -0.89
CA ASN A 466 3.57 -33.11 -2.02
C ASN A 466 2.33 -32.27 -1.62
N SER A 467 2.07 -32.08 -0.33
CA SER A 467 1.06 -31.13 0.17
C SER A 467 1.62 -29.73 0.45
N SER A 468 2.84 -29.44 -0.01
CA SER A 468 3.47 -28.11 0.06
C SER A 468 2.71 -27.02 -0.68
N MET A 469 2.48 -25.89 0.01
CA MET A 469 2.13 -24.63 -0.61
C MET A 469 3.36 -24.01 -1.30
N VAL A 470 3.16 -23.49 -2.51
CA VAL A 470 4.21 -22.84 -3.31
C VAL A 470 3.93 -21.35 -3.39
N LEU A 471 4.90 -20.54 -2.96
CA LEU A 471 4.73 -19.09 -2.81
C LEU A 471 5.80 -18.34 -3.61
N ARG A 472 5.39 -17.34 -4.37
CA ARG A 472 6.30 -16.41 -5.05
C ARG A 472 6.16 -15.01 -4.47
N PHE A 473 7.25 -14.51 -3.90
CA PHE A 473 7.37 -13.16 -3.36
C PHE A 473 8.02 -12.27 -4.43
N ASP A 474 7.49 -11.06 -4.63
CA ASP A 474 7.94 -10.12 -5.66
C ASP A 474 7.71 -8.68 -5.20
N ASP A 475 8.72 -7.81 -5.32
CA ASP A 475 8.61 -6.37 -5.03
C ASP A 475 8.92 -5.47 -6.25
N GLY A 476 8.94 -6.06 -7.44
CA GLY A 476 9.32 -5.41 -8.70
C GLY A 476 10.83 -5.25 -8.90
N ILE A 477 11.67 -5.50 -7.88
CA ILE A 477 13.14 -5.45 -7.96
C ILE A 477 13.73 -6.87 -7.93
N LYS A 478 13.24 -7.73 -7.05
CA LYS A 478 13.60 -9.16 -7.03
C LYS A 478 12.40 -10.04 -6.72
N SER A 479 12.53 -11.29 -7.13
CA SER A 479 11.56 -12.34 -6.87
C SER A 479 12.17 -13.57 -6.19
N VAL A 480 11.46 -14.13 -5.21
CA VAL A 480 11.88 -15.33 -4.47
C VAL A 480 10.76 -16.35 -4.48
N LEU A 481 11.03 -17.52 -5.05
CA LEU A 481 10.12 -18.65 -5.10
C LEU A 481 10.45 -19.67 -4.00
N PHE A 482 9.45 -20.01 -3.19
CA PHE A 482 9.50 -21.07 -2.20
C PHE A 482 8.70 -22.27 -2.71
N LEU A 483 9.41 -23.35 -3.01
CA LEU A 483 8.83 -24.65 -3.41
C LEU A 483 8.49 -25.53 -2.20
N ALA A 484 8.96 -25.15 -1.01
CA ALA A 484 8.96 -25.96 0.20
C ALA A 484 9.51 -27.35 -0.08
N ASP A 485 8.72 -28.39 0.20
CA ASP A 485 9.14 -29.78 0.03
C ASP A 485 8.46 -30.47 -1.15
N LEU A 486 7.89 -29.69 -2.08
CA LEU A 486 7.14 -30.22 -3.22
C LEU A 486 7.94 -31.28 -4.00
N GLY A 487 7.33 -32.46 -4.14
CA GLY A 487 7.90 -33.60 -4.85
C GLY A 487 7.67 -33.54 -6.36
N VAL A 488 8.09 -34.61 -7.05
CA VAL A 488 7.99 -34.71 -8.51
C VAL A 488 6.54 -34.61 -8.99
N GLU A 489 5.61 -35.29 -8.33
CA GLU A 489 4.19 -35.31 -8.72
C GLU A 489 3.54 -33.93 -8.54
N GLY A 490 3.78 -33.28 -7.40
CA GLY A 490 3.31 -31.92 -7.14
C GLY A 490 3.92 -30.90 -8.11
N GLY A 491 5.22 -31.03 -8.39
CA GLY A 491 5.90 -30.20 -9.39
C GLY A 491 5.32 -30.38 -10.80
N ASN A 492 5.00 -31.61 -11.20
CA ASN A 492 4.37 -31.87 -12.49
C ASN A 492 2.95 -31.28 -12.57
N LYS A 493 2.18 -31.35 -11.48
CA LYS A 493 0.86 -30.73 -11.39
C LYS A 493 0.96 -29.21 -11.50
N LEU A 494 1.90 -28.59 -10.79
CA LEU A 494 2.18 -27.16 -10.88
C LEU A 494 2.55 -26.75 -12.31
N MET A 495 3.43 -27.50 -12.99
CA MET A 495 3.80 -27.24 -14.39
C MET A 495 2.64 -27.35 -15.37
N ALA A 496 1.62 -28.15 -15.07
CA ALA A 496 0.43 -28.31 -15.90
C ALA A 496 -0.67 -27.26 -15.61
N SER A 497 -0.47 -26.43 -14.59
CA SER A 497 -1.44 -25.42 -14.14
C SER A 497 -1.21 -24.06 -14.82
N PRO A 498 -2.22 -23.16 -14.84
CA PRO A 498 -2.04 -21.77 -15.27
C PRO A 498 -0.94 -21.03 -14.49
N GLU A 499 -0.71 -21.41 -13.24
CA GLU A 499 0.27 -20.80 -12.34
C GLU A 499 1.72 -21.05 -12.79
N ALA A 500 1.97 -22.03 -13.67
CA ALA A 500 3.28 -22.29 -14.27
C ALA A 500 3.87 -21.05 -14.97
N ALA A 501 3.02 -20.17 -15.51
CA ALA A 501 3.44 -18.92 -16.16
C ALA A 501 4.17 -17.94 -15.20
N TYR A 502 4.02 -18.14 -13.89
CA TYR A 502 4.61 -17.30 -12.85
C TYR A 502 5.79 -17.97 -12.14
N LEU A 503 6.25 -19.14 -12.60
CA LEU A 503 7.45 -19.78 -12.05
C LEU A 503 8.74 -18.95 -12.19
N PRO A 504 8.97 -18.18 -13.29
CA PRO A 504 10.20 -17.40 -13.43
C PRO A 504 10.48 -16.52 -12.22
N SER A 505 11.65 -16.73 -11.59
CA SER A 505 12.03 -16.06 -10.34
C SER A 505 13.54 -15.91 -10.21
N ASP A 506 14.03 -14.79 -9.66
CA ASP A 506 15.47 -14.54 -9.50
C ASP A 506 16.12 -15.53 -8.53
N TYR A 507 15.40 -15.85 -7.47
CA TYR A 507 15.80 -16.76 -6.40
C TYR A 507 14.82 -17.92 -6.29
N VAL A 508 15.36 -19.11 -6.04
CA VAL A 508 14.55 -20.29 -5.70
C VAL A 508 15.05 -20.95 -4.43
N GLN A 509 14.14 -21.29 -3.52
CA GLN A 509 14.43 -22.25 -2.48
C GLN A 509 14.35 -23.68 -3.05
N MET A 510 15.43 -24.44 -2.85
CA MET A 510 15.58 -25.77 -3.40
C MET A 510 14.66 -26.76 -2.70
N ALA A 511 13.74 -27.35 -3.46
CA ALA A 511 12.68 -28.18 -2.94
C ALA A 511 13.19 -29.34 -2.10
N HIS A 512 12.49 -29.65 -1.01
CA HIS A 512 12.70 -30.82 -0.16
C HIS A 512 14.15 -30.87 0.36
N HIS A 513 14.58 -29.77 0.98
CA HIS A 513 15.96 -29.55 1.43
C HIS A 513 17.03 -29.79 0.35
N GLY A 514 16.67 -29.65 -0.93
CA GLY A 514 17.55 -29.89 -2.07
C GLY A 514 17.70 -31.35 -2.48
N GLN A 515 16.81 -32.25 -2.05
CA GLN A 515 16.87 -33.68 -2.34
C GLN A 515 15.48 -34.27 -2.57
N GLN A 516 15.30 -35.15 -3.56
CA GLN A 516 14.00 -35.81 -3.84
C GLN A 516 12.79 -34.84 -3.95
N GLY A 517 13.03 -33.61 -4.39
CA GLY A 517 12.00 -32.62 -4.66
C GLY A 517 11.50 -32.68 -6.12
N VAL A 518 11.07 -31.53 -6.63
CA VAL A 518 10.64 -31.36 -8.03
C VAL A 518 11.71 -31.78 -9.06
N SER A 519 11.28 -32.05 -10.29
CA SER A 519 12.15 -32.47 -11.40
C SER A 519 13.03 -31.33 -11.95
N GLU A 520 14.08 -31.67 -12.71
CA GLU A 520 14.95 -30.69 -13.38
C GLU A 520 14.15 -29.70 -14.25
N ALA A 521 13.07 -30.16 -14.90
CA ALA A 521 12.21 -29.34 -15.76
C ALA A 521 11.50 -28.21 -15.01
N VAL A 522 11.15 -28.40 -13.73
CA VAL A 522 10.58 -27.31 -12.91
C VAL A 522 11.64 -26.23 -12.70
N TYR A 523 12.88 -26.61 -12.38
CA TYR A 523 13.97 -25.65 -12.26
C TYR A 523 14.39 -25.02 -13.60
N GLU A 524 14.13 -25.66 -14.74
CA GLU A 524 14.26 -25.03 -16.06
C GLU A 524 13.21 -23.92 -16.25
N ALA A 525 11.96 -24.18 -15.86
CA ALA A 525 10.88 -23.19 -15.97
C ALA A 525 11.03 -22.00 -15.01
N ILE A 526 11.66 -22.20 -13.86
CA ILE A 526 11.95 -21.14 -12.88
C ILE A 526 13.10 -20.23 -13.37
N ASP A 527 14.06 -20.79 -14.10
CA ASP A 527 15.28 -20.11 -14.59
C ASP A 527 15.96 -19.18 -13.56
N PRO A 528 16.36 -19.70 -12.39
CA PRO A 528 16.85 -18.87 -11.30
C PRO A 528 18.29 -18.38 -11.53
N SER A 529 18.60 -17.20 -11.00
CA SER A 529 19.99 -16.70 -10.87
C SER A 529 20.63 -17.11 -9.54
N TYR A 530 19.83 -17.46 -8.53
CA TYR A 530 20.29 -17.72 -7.16
C TYR A 530 19.52 -18.90 -6.55
N CYS A 531 20.19 -19.70 -5.73
CA CYS A 531 19.54 -20.82 -5.03
C CYS A 531 19.70 -20.71 -3.51
N LEU A 532 18.60 -20.87 -2.79
CA LEU A 532 18.55 -21.00 -1.35
C LEU A 532 18.46 -22.49 -1.01
N TRP A 533 19.49 -23.02 -0.36
CA TRP A 533 19.57 -24.42 0.04
C TRP A 533 19.29 -24.51 1.55
N PRO A 534 18.06 -24.86 1.97
CA PRO A 534 17.76 -25.28 3.34
C PRO A 534 18.33 -26.70 3.60
N THR A 535 19.55 -26.93 3.14
CA THR A 535 20.25 -28.22 3.12
C THR A 535 21.32 -28.20 4.22
N PRO A 536 21.28 -29.12 5.19
CA PRO A 536 22.31 -29.26 6.21
C PRO A 536 23.61 -29.86 5.61
N LYS A 537 24.73 -29.75 6.33
CA LYS A 537 26.05 -30.15 5.81
C LYS A 537 26.11 -31.64 5.42
N TRP A 538 25.55 -32.53 6.24
CA TRP A 538 25.58 -33.97 5.96
C TRP A 538 24.80 -34.30 4.69
N LEU A 539 23.68 -33.62 4.43
CA LEU A 539 22.86 -33.83 3.23
C LEU A 539 23.51 -33.22 1.99
N TRP A 540 24.16 -32.07 2.14
CA TRP A 540 24.95 -31.43 1.08
C TRP A 540 26.11 -32.30 0.60
N ASP A 541 26.77 -32.98 1.55
CA ASP A 541 27.84 -33.95 1.28
C ASP A 541 27.30 -35.31 0.82
N ASN A 542 25.98 -35.50 0.85
CA ASN A 542 25.33 -36.80 0.65
C ASN A 542 25.96 -37.89 1.54
N ASN A 543 26.18 -37.60 2.83
CA ASN A 543 26.92 -38.45 3.76
C ASN A 543 25.98 -39.11 4.78
N SER A 544 25.83 -40.44 4.71
CA SER A 544 25.00 -41.24 5.63
C SER A 544 25.70 -41.60 6.95
N GLY A 545 26.88 -41.03 7.20
CA GLY A 545 27.81 -41.40 8.26
C GLY A 545 28.96 -42.30 7.79
N ALA A 546 28.91 -42.76 6.53
CA ALA A 546 29.94 -43.62 5.91
C ALA A 546 30.90 -42.86 4.98
N GLY A 547 30.87 -41.52 4.96
CA GLY A 547 31.73 -40.67 4.14
C GLY A 547 30.96 -39.89 3.08
N GLU A 548 31.65 -39.03 2.34
CA GLU A 548 31.03 -38.25 1.25
C GLU A 548 30.40 -39.18 0.21
N ASP A 549 29.19 -38.82 -0.25
CA ASP A 549 28.42 -39.54 -1.27
C ASP A 549 28.02 -40.99 -0.92
N SER A 550 27.98 -41.30 0.38
CA SER A 550 27.52 -42.60 0.89
C SER A 550 26.01 -42.70 1.09
N GLY A 551 25.27 -41.60 0.88
CA GLY A 551 23.83 -41.50 1.09
C GLY A 551 22.99 -41.82 -0.15
N PRO A 552 21.71 -42.20 0.03
CA PRO A 552 20.79 -42.45 -1.08
C PRO A 552 20.13 -41.17 -1.63
N TRP A 553 20.53 -39.98 -1.16
CA TRP A 553 19.85 -38.72 -1.45
C TRP A 553 20.26 -38.15 -2.81
N GLN A 554 19.35 -37.40 -3.42
CA GLN A 554 19.56 -36.84 -4.77
C GLN A 554 20.31 -35.50 -4.77
N THR A 555 20.80 -35.02 -3.62
CA THR A 555 21.38 -33.68 -3.48
C THR A 555 22.50 -33.40 -4.48
N LYS A 556 23.35 -34.40 -4.77
CA LYS A 556 24.43 -34.27 -5.78
C LYS A 556 23.88 -34.12 -7.20
N SER A 557 22.80 -34.82 -7.54
CA SER A 557 22.11 -34.69 -8.82
C SER A 557 21.46 -33.32 -8.96
N VAL A 558 20.74 -32.86 -7.94
CA VAL A 558 20.09 -31.53 -7.95
C VAL A 558 21.13 -30.42 -8.07
N ARG A 559 22.26 -30.53 -7.36
CA ARG A 559 23.40 -29.61 -7.52
C ARG A 559 23.95 -29.62 -8.95
N SER A 560 24.15 -30.80 -9.53
CA SER A 560 24.61 -30.93 -10.92
C SER A 560 23.65 -30.28 -11.91
N TRP A 561 22.34 -30.32 -11.67
CA TRP A 561 21.38 -29.55 -12.47
C TRP A 561 21.67 -28.05 -12.36
N MET A 562 21.81 -27.53 -11.14
CA MET A 562 22.06 -26.11 -10.94
C MET A 562 23.42 -25.66 -11.49
N ASP A 563 24.45 -26.51 -11.42
CA ASP A 563 25.79 -26.25 -11.97
C ASP A 563 25.80 -26.08 -13.51
N LYS A 564 24.78 -26.60 -14.22
CA LYS A 564 24.62 -26.39 -15.68
C LYS A 564 24.08 -25.00 -16.03
N ARG A 565 23.60 -24.24 -15.04
CA ARG A 565 22.92 -22.96 -15.20
C ARG A 565 23.83 -21.81 -14.75
N PRO A 566 23.59 -20.57 -15.20
CA PRO A 566 24.41 -19.40 -14.82
C PRO A 566 24.10 -18.92 -13.39
N ILE A 567 24.12 -19.83 -12.41
CA ILE A 567 23.85 -19.51 -11.01
C ILE A 567 24.96 -18.61 -10.47
N LYS A 568 24.57 -17.43 -9.98
CA LYS A 568 25.49 -16.44 -9.41
C LYS A 568 25.92 -16.81 -8.00
N GLN A 569 25.01 -17.37 -7.20
CA GLN A 569 25.31 -17.76 -5.82
C GLN A 569 24.38 -18.84 -5.28
N HIS A 570 24.97 -19.74 -4.48
CA HIS A 570 24.25 -20.68 -3.62
C HIS A 570 24.34 -20.23 -2.16
N TYR A 571 23.18 -20.01 -1.54
CA TYR A 571 23.05 -19.70 -0.12
C TYR A 571 22.86 -21.00 0.66
N LEU A 572 23.82 -21.36 1.50
CA LEU A 572 23.91 -22.68 2.12
C LEU A 572 23.61 -22.57 3.61
N MET A 573 22.53 -23.21 4.08
CA MET A 573 22.07 -23.12 5.47
C MET A 573 23.17 -23.44 6.50
N PHE A 574 23.98 -24.47 6.24
CA PHE A 574 25.04 -24.89 7.14
C PHE A 574 26.22 -23.90 7.24
N LYS A 575 26.26 -22.85 6.41
CA LYS A 575 27.23 -21.75 6.54
C LYS A 575 26.78 -20.66 7.53
N GLY A 576 25.70 -20.91 8.27
CA GLY A 576 25.11 -19.96 9.22
C GLY A 576 23.98 -19.15 8.59
N LEU A 577 23.56 -18.09 9.28
CA LEU A 577 22.51 -17.18 8.82
C LEU A 577 22.84 -16.61 7.44
N GLN A 578 22.00 -16.89 6.44
CA GLN A 578 22.13 -16.29 5.12
C GLN A 578 21.22 -15.07 5.04
N LYS A 579 21.71 -13.97 4.47
CA LYS A 579 20.96 -12.73 4.27
C LYS A 579 20.97 -12.35 2.79
N ILE A 580 19.79 -12.13 2.24
CA ILE A 580 19.55 -11.68 0.87
C ILE A 580 18.92 -10.29 0.97
N LYS A 581 19.47 -9.31 0.25
CA LYS A 581 18.98 -7.93 0.21
C LYS A 581 18.51 -7.59 -1.18
#